data_AF-A0A836WNY5-F1
#
_entry.id   AF-A0A836WNY5-F1
#
_cell.length_a   1.000
_cell.length_b   1.000
_cell.length_c   1.000
_cell.angle_alpha   90.00
_cell.angle_beta   90.00
_cell.angle_gamma   90.00
#
_symmetry.space_group_name_H-M   'P 1'
#
loop_
_entity.id
_entity.type
_entity.pdbx_description
1 polymer ?
#
loop_
_entity_poly.entity_id
_entity_poly.type
_entity_poly.pdbx_seq_one_letter_code
_entity_poly.pdbx_strand_id
1 'polypeptide(L)'
;MATCLAALAQVNPVVGDLQHNAAVIRTRAAEAARAGAGLVIFPELAISGYPPEDLVLKKHFVSDCMQRVHLLAKQLPPELTVIVGTPWAKSAGEPVYNAAAVISRGRVAGVYFKIALPNYGVFDEKRVFSAGERPLLVEIEGATRVGVHICEDSWLPDSPAISLLAAAQPDVVMNLSGSPYHRGKFLERQRIIGRTAAKLGCPIFYVNIVGGQDELVFDGASFAVAPDFSIMARARQFREEMLYLPLPEPRKPVAPPAPGVDRVAVRVGSTGCRSLPEVRTAPLLEDLEEIYEALKLGVSDYTDKNGFEKVIVALSGGIDSSLVASIACDALGRGRVVGITMPSAVTSSETLKDAHLLSQRLGIPLYEIPIGPLFEAYVGLLKPRWPDRTPDKTEENLQARIRGNIIMALSNKFGWLVLSTGNKSELATGYCTLYGDMVGGFAVIKDVPKMLVYDLARWRNRHGEVIPETVIKRPPSAELRPGQKDTESLPPYELLDAVLELYVEKDARAEEIILQGYEPEMVKRIIDMVDRNEYKRRQAPPGVKITPKAFGRDRRMPITNRYRTTE
;
A
#
# COMPACT_ATOMS: atom_id res chain seq x y z
N MET A 1 13.60 8.43 -39.45
CA MET A 1 14.38 7.80 -38.37
C MET A 1 13.56 6.64 -37.84
N ALA A 2 14.18 5.53 -37.41
CA ALA A 2 13.43 4.46 -36.75
C ALA A 2 12.86 5.00 -35.42
N THR A 3 11.59 4.76 -35.15
CA THR A 3 10.92 5.21 -33.93
C THR A 3 11.56 4.57 -32.71
N CYS A 4 12.13 5.37 -31.80
CA CYS A 4 12.71 4.86 -30.55
C CYS A 4 11.60 4.35 -29.64
N LEU A 5 11.75 3.13 -29.10
CA LEU A 5 10.78 2.51 -28.20
C LEU A 5 11.18 2.74 -26.74
N ALA A 6 10.22 3.13 -25.91
CA ALA A 6 10.37 3.22 -24.46
C ALA A 6 9.70 2.02 -23.77
N ALA A 7 10.34 1.55 -22.70
CA ALA A 7 9.83 0.52 -21.82
C ALA A 7 9.57 1.09 -20.42
N LEU A 8 8.37 0.87 -19.90
CA LEU A 8 7.93 1.26 -18.56
C LEU A 8 7.97 0.02 -17.68
N ALA A 9 8.91 -0.02 -16.73
CA ALA A 9 9.13 -1.17 -15.87
C ALA A 9 8.37 -1.03 -14.55
N GLN A 10 7.18 -1.63 -14.48
CA GLN A 10 6.41 -1.74 -13.25
C GLN A 10 6.95 -2.91 -12.43
N VAL A 11 7.70 -2.59 -11.37
CA VAL A 11 8.45 -3.58 -10.56
C VAL A 11 8.12 -3.48 -9.08
N ASN A 12 8.43 -4.56 -8.36
CA ASN A 12 8.23 -4.70 -6.91
C ASN A 12 9.57 -4.67 -6.13
N PRO A 13 10.15 -3.48 -5.89
CA PRO A 13 11.37 -3.38 -5.11
C PRO A 13 11.12 -3.71 -3.63
N VAL A 14 12.17 -4.18 -2.96
CA VAL A 14 12.18 -4.47 -1.53
C VAL A 14 13.00 -3.40 -0.82
N VAL A 15 12.44 -2.74 0.20
CA VAL A 15 13.15 -1.69 0.94
C VAL A 15 14.44 -2.26 1.57
N GLY A 16 15.57 -1.66 1.24
CA GLY A 16 16.89 -2.02 1.77
C GLY A 16 17.63 -3.14 1.04
N ASP A 17 16.95 -3.97 0.22
CA ASP A 17 17.62 -5.05 -0.52
C ASP A 17 18.20 -4.55 -1.86
N LEU A 18 19.30 -3.81 -1.76
CA LEU A 18 19.97 -3.19 -2.91
C LEU A 18 20.46 -4.21 -3.95
N GLN A 19 20.76 -5.45 -3.51
CA GLN A 19 21.24 -6.49 -4.41
C GLN A 19 20.10 -7.09 -5.22
N HIS A 20 18.99 -7.45 -4.56
CA HIS A 20 17.79 -7.93 -5.23
C HIS A 20 17.25 -6.88 -6.21
N ASN A 21 17.07 -5.65 -5.75
CA ASN A 21 16.52 -4.57 -6.57
C ASN A 21 17.35 -4.31 -7.83
N ALA A 22 18.69 -4.26 -7.70
CA ALA A 22 19.57 -4.11 -8.85
C ALA A 22 19.53 -5.31 -9.81
N ALA A 23 19.33 -6.53 -9.30
CA ALA A 23 19.15 -7.72 -10.13
C ALA A 23 17.84 -7.67 -10.92
N VAL A 24 16.74 -7.21 -10.30
CA VAL A 24 15.45 -6.96 -10.97
C VAL A 24 15.64 -5.93 -12.08
N ILE A 25 16.25 -4.78 -11.77
CA ILE A 25 16.51 -3.70 -12.74
C ILE A 25 17.35 -4.21 -13.93
N ARG A 26 18.44 -4.94 -13.66
CA ARG A 26 19.28 -5.54 -14.71
C ARG A 26 18.48 -6.49 -15.60
N THR A 27 17.63 -7.33 -14.99
CA THR A 27 16.82 -8.31 -15.72
C THR A 27 15.80 -7.63 -16.63
N ARG A 28 15.05 -6.65 -16.10
CA ARG A 28 14.07 -5.87 -16.87
C ARG A 28 14.72 -5.00 -17.94
N ALA A 29 15.91 -4.46 -17.70
CA ALA A 29 16.66 -3.74 -18.71
C ALA A 29 17.11 -4.66 -19.86
N ALA A 30 17.58 -5.88 -19.56
CA ALA A 30 17.92 -6.86 -20.58
C ALA A 30 16.69 -7.34 -21.38
N GLU A 31 15.53 -7.46 -20.74
CA GLU A 31 14.25 -7.69 -21.43
C GLU A 31 13.89 -6.54 -22.37
N ALA A 32 14.00 -5.29 -21.90
CA ALA A 32 13.72 -4.11 -22.71
C ALA A 32 14.63 -4.00 -23.94
N ALA A 33 15.94 -4.21 -23.77
CA ALA A 33 16.89 -4.22 -24.89
C ALA A 33 16.55 -5.31 -25.92
N ARG A 34 16.23 -6.53 -25.48
CA ARG A 34 15.79 -7.63 -26.37
C ARG A 34 14.50 -7.30 -27.13
N ALA A 35 13.58 -6.56 -26.50
CA ALA A 35 12.32 -6.13 -27.11
C ALA A 35 12.47 -4.97 -28.12
N GLY A 36 13.66 -4.40 -28.25
CA GLY A 36 13.91 -3.30 -29.18
C GLY A 36 13.89 -1.91 -28.54
N ALA A 37 13.80 -1.81 -27.20
CA ALA A 37 13.73 -0.52 -26.53
C ALA A 37 15.07 0.22 -26.55
N GLY A 38 15.04 1.52 -26.81
CA GLY A 38 16.18 2.42 -26.65
C GLY A 38 16.21 3.10 -25.27
N LEU A 39 15.08 3.09 -24.56
CA LEU A 39 14.92 3.68 -23.24
C LEU A 39 14.12 2.75 -22.34
N VAL A 40 14.53 2.59 -21.08
CA VAL A 40 13.70 1.99 -20.03
C VAL A 40 13.68 2.89 -18.80
N ILE A 41 12.50 3.03 -18.20
CA ILE A 41 12.28 3.77 -16.97
C ILE A 41 11.78 2.83 -15.87
N PHE A 42 12.35 3.00 -14.67
CA PHE A 42 11.96 2.33 -13.43
C PHE A 42 11.26 3.29 -12.47
N PRO A 43 10.53 2.79 -11.45
CA PRO A 43 9.82 3.62 -10.50
C PRO A 43 10.74 4.46 -9.59
N GLU A 44 10.10 5.32 -8.80
CA GLU A 44 10.74 6.14 -7.78
C GLU A 44 11.51 5.29 -6.75
N LEU A 45 12.73 5.71 -6.41
CA LEU A 45 13.60 5.03 -5.45
C LEU A 45 13.77 3.50 -5.67
N ALA A 46 13.61 3.00 -6.90
CA ALA A 46 13.65 1.57 -7.20
C ALA A 46 14.92 0.84 -6.73
N ILE A 47 16.07 1.51 -6.62
CA ILE A 47 17.31 0.92 -6.07
C ILE A 47 17.17 0.61 -4.58
N SER A 48 16.63 1.54 -3.80
CA SER A 48 16.49 1.42 -2.35
C SER A 48 15.20 0.76 -1.91
N GLY A 49 14.19 0.71 -2.78
CA GLY A 49 12.78 0.52 -2.40
C GLY A 49 12.17 1.80 -1.82
N TYR A 50 10.84 1.81 -1.71
CA TYR A 50 10.06 2.95 -1.22
C TYR A 50 8.92 2.52 -0.28
N PRO A 51 8.63 3.28 0.79
CA PRO A 51 9.44 4.36 1.34
C PRO A 51 10.60 3.80 2.21
N PRO A 52 11.85 4.30 2.08
CA PRO A 52 12.97 3.87 2.92
C PRO A 52 13.01 4.54 4.31
N GLU A 53 12.18 5.55 4.55
CA GLU A 53 12.11 6.31 5.81
C GLU A 53 13.48 6.80 6.32
N ASP A 54 13.75 6.66 7.61
CA ASP A 54 14.97 7.12 8.26
C ASP A 54 16.23 6.35 7.80
N LEU A 55 16.13 5.28 6.99
CA LEU A 55 17.32 4.68 6.35
C LEU A 55 18.08 5.69 5.50
N VAL A 56 17.38 6.66 4.91
CA VAL A 56 17.98 7.74 4.12
C VAL A 56 18.90 8.61 4.97
N LEU A 57 18.63 8.75 6.27
CA LEU A 57 19.48 9.52 7.19
C LEU A 57 20.80 8.79 7.52
N LYS A 58 20.90 7.49 7.21
CA LYS A 58 22.13 6.71 7.37
C LYS A 58 23.05 6.94 6.17
N LYS A 59 24.11 7.73 6.37
CA LYS A 59 25.09 8.09 5.31
C LYS A 59 25.63 6.88 4.52
N HIS A 60 25.89 5.75 5.19
CA HIS A 60 26.38 4.54 4.52
C HIS A 60 25.32 3.94 3.57
N PHE A 61 24.03 3.95 3.96
CA PHE A 61 22.95 3.45 3.10
C PHE A 61 22.86 4.23 1.78
N VAL A 62 22.94 5.56 1.85
CA VAL A 62 22.95 6.43 0.64
C VAL A 62 24.19 6.16 -0.22
N SER A 63 25.36 6.02 0.41
CA SER A 63 26.60 5.65 -0.29
C SER A 63 26.48 4.29 -1.00
N ASP A 64 25.90 3.30 -0.33
CA ASP A 64 25.70 1.95 -0.88
C ASP A 64 24.72 1.97 -2.06
N CYS A 65 23.67 2.78 -2.00
CA CYS A 65 22.74 3.02 -3.12
C CYS A 65 23.47 3.61 -4.33
N MET A 66 24.27 4.68 -4.13
CA MET A 66 25.04 5.32 -5.20
C MET A 66 26.08 4.36 -5.81
N GLN A 67 26.80 3.60 -4.98
CA GLN A 67 27.74 2.58 -5.44
C GLN A 67 27.02 1.50 -6.25
N ARG A 68 25.85 1.05 -5.81
CA ARG A 68 25.04 0.08 -6.54
C ARG A 68 24.64 0.59 -7.92
N VAL A 69 24.25 1.85 -8.05
CA VAL A 69 23.96 2.48 -9.34
C VAL A 69 25.19 2.51 -10.26
N HIS A 70 26.36 2.88 -9.73
CA HIS A 70 27.60 2.87 -10.51
C HIS A 70 28.03 1.46 -10.96
N LEU A 71 27.83 0.45 -10.13
CA LEU A 71 28.08 -0.95 -10.49
C LEU A 71 27.09 -1.43 -11.55
N LEU A 72 25.81 -1.14 -11.35
CA LEU A 72 24.75 -1.48 -12.29
C LEU A 72 25.00 -0.84 -13.66
N ALA A 73 25.47 0.41 -13.70
CA ALA A 73 25.78 1.10 -14.94
C ALA A 73 26.71 0.30 -15.87
N LYS A 74 27.70 -0.41 -15.31
CA LYS A 74 28.65 -1.25 -16.06
C LYS A 74 28.07 -2.59 -16.53
N GLN A 75 26.93 -3.01 -15.98
CA GLN A 75 26.30 -4.31 -16.23
C GLN A 75 25.09 -4.22 -17.18
N LEU A 76 24.63 -3.00 -17.47
CA LEU A 76 23.46 -2.76 -18.31
C LEU A 76 23.83 -2.81 -19.81
N PRO A 77 22.88 -3.17 -20.70
CA PRO A 77 23.12 -3.17 -22.14
C PRO A 77 23.61 -1.79 -22.63
N PRO A 78 24.76 -1.70 -23.33
CA PRO A 78 25.38 -0.41 -23.68
C PRO A 78 24.55 0.44 -24.65
N GLU A 79 23.65 -0.19 -25.41
CA GLU A 79 22.73 0.43 -26.37
C GLU A 79 21.45 1.00 -25.74
N LEU A 80 21.16 0.65 -24.49
CA LEU A 80 19.96 1.03 -23.76
C LEU A 80 20.26 2.20 -22.83
N THR A 81 19.40 3.22 -22.85
CA THR A 81 19.39 4.24 -21.78
C THR A 81 18.45 3.80 -20.67
N VAL A 82 18.91 3.87 -19.42
CA VAL A 82 18.14 3.47 -18.23
C VAL A 82 17.93 4.68 -17.33
N ILE A 83 16.69 4.95 -16.93
CA ILE A 83 16.37 5.95 -15.90
C ILE A 83 15.88 5.21 -14.65
N VAL A 84 16.57 5.39 -13.53
CA VAL A 84 16.30 4.64 -12.30
C VAL A 84 16.29 5.54 -11.06
N GLY A 85 15.30 5.35 -10.19
CA GLY A 85 15.15 6.08 -8.93
C GLY A 85 16.11 5.58 -7.84
N THR A 86 16.71 6.50 -7.08
CA THR A 86 17.62 6.21 -5.96
C THR A 86 17.76 7.41 -5.03
N PRO A 87 18.07 7.23 -3.73
CA PRO A 87 18.63 8.29 -2.92
C PRO A 87 19.99 8.70 -3.49
N TRP A 88 20.31 10.01 -3.50
CA TRP A 88 21.57 10.52 -4.03
C TRP A 88 22.09 11.70 -3.23
N ALA A 89 23.40 11.78 -3.02
CA ALA A 89 24.08 12.96 -2.50
C ALA A 89 25.13 13.41 -3.53
N LYS A 90 25.29 14.72 -3.73
CA LYS A 90 26.28 15.24 -4.69
C LYS A 90 27.72 14.98 -4.22
N SER A 91 27.95 15.02 -2.91
CA SER A 91 29.22 14.66 -2.28
C SER A 91 28.99 14.14 -0.85
N ALA A 92 30.04 13.62 -0.21
CA ALA A 92 29.93 13.09 1.14
C ALA A 92 29.63 14.21 2.16
N GLY A 93 28.52 14.10 2.88
CA GLY A 93 28.10 15.09 3.88
C GLY A 93 27.22 16.21 3.33
N GLU A 94 26.96 16.24 2.03
CA GLU A 94 25.96 17.12 1.42
C GLU A 94 24.53 16.62 1.63
N PRO A 95 23.52 17.46 1.38
CA PRO A 95 22.12 17.06 1.43
C PRO A 95 21.83 15.85 0.53
N VAL A 96 20.89 15.01 0.99
CA VAL A 96 20.41 13.85 0.25
C VAL A 96 19.15 14.24 -0.52
N TYR A 97 19.03 13.74 -1.74
CA TYR A 97 17.93 14.00 -2.65
C TYR A 97 17.23 12.69 -3.02
N ASN A 98 15.92 12.78 -3.26
CA ASN A 98 15.19 11.77 -4.02
C ASN A 98 15.50 12.01 -5.50
N ALA A 99 16.18 11.06 -6.15
CA ALA A 99 16.84 11.31 -7.42
C ALA A 99 16.51 10.25 -8.48
N ALA A 100 16.60 10.67 -9.75
CA ALA A 100 16.54 9.77 -10.90
C ALA A 100 17.90 9.83 -11.63
N ALA A 101 18.63 8.73 -11.61
CA ALA A 101 19.90 8.59 -12.31
C ALA A 101 19.66 8.14 -13.75
N VAL A 102 20.22 8.88 -14.70
CA VAL A 102 20.23 8.52 -16.13
C VAL A 102 21.53 7.78 -16.42
N ILE A 103 21.42 6.52 -16.82
CA ILE A 103 22.54 5.65 -17.15
C ILE A 103 22.57 5.42 -18.65
N SER A 104 23.74 5.61 -19.27
CA SER A 104 23.95 5.32 -20.69
C SER A 104 25.41 4.94 -20.92
N ARG A 105 25.64 3.92 -21.77
CA ARG A 105 26.98 3.47 -22.18
C ARG A 105 27.95 3.21 -21.00
N GLY A 106 27.50 2.44 -20.02
CA GLY A 106 28.38 2.04 -18.92
C GLY A 106 28.55 3.05 -17.77
N ARG A 107 27.93 4.24 -17.85
CA ARG A 107 28.12 5.33 -16.88
C ARG A 107 26.84 6.05 -16.50
N VAL A 108 26.84 6.70 -15.34
CA VAL A 108 25.83 7.70 -14.96
C VAL A 108 26.09 8.96 -15.80
N ALA A 109 25.16 9.29 -16.67
CA ALA A 109 25.26 10.40 -17.62
C ALA A 109 24.67 11.71 -17.06
N GLY A 110 23.72 11.62 -16.13
CA GLY A 110 23.22 12.73 -15.34
C GLY A 110 22.27 12.27 -14.24
N VAL A 111 21.89 13.20 -13.36
CA VAL A 111 21.03 12.91 -12.21
C VAL A 111 20.03 14.05 -12.06
N TYR A 112 18.74 13.70 -12.00
CA TYR A 112 17.67 14.63 -11.66
C TYR A 112 17.36 14.54 -10.16
N PHE A 113 17.03 15.66 -9.54
CA PHE A 113 16.60 15.72 -8.13
C PHE A 113 15.14 16.20 -8.07
N LYS A 114 14.29 15.43 -7.40
CA LYS A 114 12.86 15.74 -7.20
C LYS A 114 12.69 17.14 -6.63
N ILE A 115 11.83 17.96 -7.23
CA ILE A 115 11.66 19.38 -6.87
C ILE A 115 10.52 19.53 -5.87
N ALA A 116 9.38 18.90 -6.14
CA ALA A 116 8.22 18.91 -5.25
C ALA A 116 8.30 17.75 -4.25
N LEU A 117 8.52 18.07 -2.96
CA LEU A 117 8.58 17.08 -1.89
C LEU A 117 7.23 17.03 -1.12
N PRO A 118 6.47 15.92 -1.20
CA PRO A 118 5.24 15.77 -0.44
C PRO A 118 5.53 15.64 1.07
N ASN A 119 4.67 16.26 1.88
CA ASN A 119 4.79 16.24 3.34
C ASN A 119 3.39 16.26 4.01
N TYR A 120 2.49 15.41 3.49
CA TYR A 120 1.11 15.25 3.91
C TYR A 120 0.72 13.77 3.85
N GLY A 121 -0.31 13.37 4.61
CA GLY A 121 -0.77 11.97 4.69
C GLY A 121 0.36 11.03 5.14
N VAL A 122 0.65 10.04 4.30
CA VAL A 122 1.71 9.04 4.53
C VAL A 122 3.13 9.55 4.24
N PHE A 123 3.27 10.72 3.63
CA PHE A 123 4.57 11.24 3.18
C PHE A 123 5.18 12.23 4.18
N ASP A 124 6.48 12.05 4.46
CA ASP A 124 7.30 12.96 5.27
C ASP A 124 8.61 13.29 4.51
N GLU A 125 8.60 13.49 3.19
CA GLU A 125 9.85 13.58 2.40
C GLU A 125 10.71 14.79 2.77
N LYS A 126 10.12 15.90 3.23
CA LYS A 126 10.89 17.08 3.68
C LYS A 126 11.69 16.80 4.96
N ARG A 127 11.42 15.70 5.67
CA ARG A 127 12.24 15.24 6.80
C ARG A 127 13.58 14.68 6.34
N VAL A 128 13.61 13.96 5.22
CA VAL A 128 14.74 13.11 4.83
C VAL A 128 15.42 13.53 3.53
N PHE A 129 14.77 14.36 2.70
CA PHE A 129 15.30 14.85 1.43
C PHE A 129 15.29 16.37 1.32
N SER A 130 16.23 16.89 0.53
CA SER A 130 16.24 18.27 0.04
C SER A 130 15.63 18.35 -1.36
N ALA A 131 15.02 19.49 -1.68
CA ALA A 131 14.41 19.74 -2.98
C ALA A 131 15.49 20.04 -4.05
N GLY A 132 15.26 19.54 -5.26
CA GLY A 132 16.00 19.95 -6.45
C GLY A 132 15.62 21.36 -6.90
N GLU A 133 16.45 21.94 -7.77
CA GLU A 133 16.29 23.32 -8.26
C GLU A 133 16.23 23.42 -9.79
N ARG A 134 16.57 22.35 -10.51
CA ARG A 134 16.74 22.35 -11.96
C ARG A 134 16.00 21.19 -12.63
N PRO A 135 15.33 21.42 -13.76
CA PRO A 135 14.78 20.35 -14.57
C PRO A 135 15.91 19.63 -15.35
N LEU A 136 15.69 18.36 -15.68
CA LEU A 136 16.59 17.56 -16.51
C LEU A 136 15.93 17.17 -17.84
N LEU A 137 16.64 17.42 -18.94
CA LEU A 137 16.31 16.88 -20.27
C LEU A 137 17.33 15.82 -20.70
N VAL A 138 16.81 14.67 -21.14
CA VAL A 138 17.58 13.63 -21.83
C VAL A 138 17.32 13.77 -23.33
N GLU A 139 18.35 14.13 -24.10
CA GLU A 139 18.28 14.33 -25.55
C GLU A 139 18.70 13.04 -26.26
N ILE A 140 17.72 12.31 -26.82
CA ILE A 140 17.94 11.06 -27.54
C ILE A 140 18.25 11.35 -29.00
N GLU A 141 19.41 10.88 -29.48
CA GLU A 141 19.90 11.10 -30.85
C GLU A 141 19.94 12.58 -31.27
N GLY A 142 20.05 13.49 -30.30
CA GLY A 142 20.05 14.94 -30.52
C GLY A 142 18.72 15.50 -31.05
N ALA A 143 17.62 14.74 -30.97
CA ALA A 143 16.32 15.13 -31.51
C ALA A 143 15.20 15.06 -30.47
N THR A 144 14.88 13.87 -29.94
CA THR A 144 13.77 13.71 -29.00
C THR A 144 14.18 14.13 -27.59
N ARG A 145 13.46 15.09 -27.01
CA ARG A 145 13.71 15.62 -25.66
C ARG A 145 12.81 14.95 -24.64
N VAL A 146 13.41 14.16 -23.76
CA VAL A 146 12.71 13.46 -22.69
C VAL A 146 12.90 14.22 -21.38
N GLY A 147 11.82 14.76 -20.83
CA GLY A 147 11.81 15.37 -19.50
C GLY A 147 11.76 14.31 -18.41
N VAL A 148 12.44 14.54 -17.29
CA VAL A 148 12.44 13.64 -16.13
C VAL A 148 11.74 14.31 -14.95
N HIS A 149 10.75 13.63 -14.38
CA HIS A 149 10.03 14.03 -13.16
C HIS A 149 9.92 12.85 -12.20
N ILE A 150 9.75 13.14 -10.91
CA ILE A 150 9.49 12.12 -9.88
C ILE A 150 8.17 12.45 -9.16
N CYS A 151 7.20 11.55 -9.29
CA CYS A 151 5.92 11.54 -8.58
C CYS A 151 5.26 12.93 -8.47
N GLU A 152 5.34 13.53 -7.27
CA GLU A 152 4.73 14.80 -6.88
C GLU A 152 5.06 15.97 -7.83
N ASP A 153 6.21 15.92 -8.52
CA ASP A 153 6.57 16.92 -9.54
C ASP A 153 5.46 17.07 -10.60
N SER A 154 4.75 15.99 -10.93
CA SER A 154 3.64 15.97 -11.88
C SER A 154 2.25 16.02 -11.25
N TRP A 155 2.16 16.08 -9.92
CA TRP A 155 0.90 16.06 -9.17
C TRP A 155 0.26 17.44 -9.03
N LEU A 156 1.08 18.49 -9.02
CA LEU A 156 0.67 19.87 -8.90
C LEU A 156 0.96 20.61 -10.21
N PRO A 157 -0.04 20.83 -11.09
CA PRO A 157 0.16 21.49 -12.37
C PRO A 157 0.82 22.87 -12.25
N ASP A 158 0.58 23.58 -11.15
CA ASP A 158 1.13 24.92 -10.89
C ASP A 158 2.44 24.90 -10.08
N SER A 159 3.07 23.73 -9.94
CA SER A 159 4.34 23.64 -9.23
C SER A 159 5.50 24.30 -9.98
N PRO A 160 6.57 24.67 -9.25
CA PRO A 160 7.83 25.08 -9.86
C PRO A 160 8.41 24.01 -10.81
N ALA A 161 8.24 22.72 -10.49
CA ALA A 161 8.71 21.61 -11.31
C ALA A 161 8.12 21.66 -12.74
N ILE A 162 6.80 21.81 -12.83
CA ILE A 162 6.10 21.92 -14.12
C ILE A 162 6.51 23.19 -14.86
N SER A 163 6.57 24.33 -14.18
CA SER A 163 6.91 25.61 -14.81
C SER A 163 8.32 25.60 -15.41
N LEU A 164 9.29 25.06 -14.65
CA LEU A 164 10.67 24.91 -15.10
C LEU A 164 10.79 23.93 -16.28
N LEU A 165 10.11 22.79 -16.22
CA LEU A 165 10.16 21.81 -17.31
C LEU A 165 9.42 22.31 -18.57
N ALA A 166 8.30 23.02 -18.43
CA ALA A 166 7.58 23.63 -19.55
C ALA A 166 8.49 24.58 -20.35
N ALA A 167 9.30 25.39 -19.67
CA ALA A 167 10.28 26.28 -20.30
C ALA A 167 11.38 25.51 -21.06
N ALA A 168 11.64 24.25 -20.69
CA ALA A 168 12.57 23.36 -21.36
C ALA A 168 11.95 22.68 -22.61
N GLN A 169 10.62 22.76 -22.78
CA GLN A 169 9.86 22.22 -23.92
C GLN A 169 10.13 20.72 -24.20
N PRO A 170 9.82 19.80 -23.27
CA PRO A 170 9.96 18.37 -23.53
C PRO A 170 9.01 17.89 -24.65
N ASP A 171 9.42 16.85 -25.37
CA ASP A 171 8.56 16.14 -26.33
C ASP A 171 7.74 15.02 -25.65
N VAL A 172 8.22 14.53 -24.51
CA VAL A 172 7.57 13.57 -23.60
C VAL A 172 8.17 13.70 -22.21
N VAL A 173 7.39 13.39 -21.17
CA VAL A 173 7.90 13.32 -19.79
C VAL A 173 7.85 11.89 -19.26
N MET A 174 8.94 11.49 -18.63
CA MET A 174 9.08 10.24 -17.90
C MET A 174 8.91 10.55 -16.42
N ASN A 175 7.82 10.06 -15.83
CA ASN A 175 7.51 10.24 -14.42
C ASN A 175 7.77 8.93 -13.66
N LEU A 176 8.72 8.96 -12.73
CA LEU A 176 9.03 7.86 -11.81
C LEU A 176 8.16 8.04 -10.56
N SER A 177 7.37 7.05 -10.18
CA SER A 177 6.41 7.19 -9.07
C SER A 177 6.45 6.05 -8.06
N GLY A 178 6.32 6.41 -6.78
CA GLY A 178 5.94 5.53 -5.68
C GLY A 178 4.62 6.02 -5.10
N SER A 179 3.55 5.95 -5.89
CA SER A 179 2.22 6.40 -5.49
C SER A 179 1.45 5.26 -4.84
N PRO A 180 1.17 5.32 -3.53
CA PRO A 180 0.47 4.26 -2.81
C PRO A 180 -1.00 4.21 -3.25
N TYR A 181 -1.57 3.03 -3.06
CA TYR A 181 -2.96 2.69 -3.32
C TYR A 181 -3.87 3.30 -2.25
N HIS A 182 -5.03 3.73 -2.72
CA HIS A 182 -6.29 3.63 -2.00
C HIS A 182 -7.37 3.35 -3.05
N ARG A 183 -8.53 2.89 -2.60
CA ARG A 183 -9.71 2.63 -3.45
C ARG A 183 -9.95 3.81 -4.39
N GLY A 184 -10.01 3.53 -5.70
CA GLY A 184 -10.25 4.53 -6.74
C GLY A 184 -9.08 5.48 -7.08
N LYS A 185 -7.88 5.27 -6.52
CA LYS A 185 -6.71 6.16 -6.74
C LYS A 185 -6.35 6.33 -8.21
N PHE A 186 -6.50 5.29 -9.02
CA PHE A 186 -6.14 5.35 -10.44
C PHE A 186 -6.87 6.50 -11.18
N LEU A 187 -8.17 6.68 -10.96
CA LEU A 187 -8.94 7.73 -11.62
C LEU A 187 -8.47 9.14 -11.23
N GLU A 188 -8.02 9.30 -9.98
CA GLU A 188 -7.40 10.54 -9.51
C GLU A 188 -6.06 10.78 -10.21
N ARG A 189 -5.18 9.77 -10.28
CA ARG A 189 -3.90 9.85 -11.02
C ARG A 189 -4.13 10.22 -12.48
N GLN A 190 -5.06 9.54 -13.16
CA GLN A 190 -5.38 9.83 -14.56
C GLN A 190 -5.79 11.30 -14.76
N ARG A 191 -6.68 11.82 -13.91
CA ARG A 191 -7.14 13.21 -14.01
C ARG A 191 -6.00 14.20 -13.77
N ILE A 192 -5.20 13.99 -12.74
CA ILE A 192 -4.11 14.90 -12.36
C ILE A 192 -3.00 14.88 -13.40
N ILE A 193 -2.49 13.69 -13.75
CA ILE A 193 -1.41 13.56 -14.73
C ILE A 193 -1.89 14.00 -16.13
N GLY A 194 -3.15 13.78 -16.49
CA GLY A 194 -3.73 14.32 -17.73
C GLY A 194 -3.72 15.86 -17.78
N ARG A 195 -4.06 16.54 -16.67
CA ARG A 195 -3.95 18.01 -16.59
C ARG A 195 -2.50 18.48 -16.75
N THR A 196 -1.57 17.77 -16.14
CA THR A 196 -0.14 18.06 -16.27
C THR A 196 0.35 17.85 -17.70
N ALA A 197 -0.07 16.77 -18.37
CA ALA A 197 0.24 16.51 -19.78
C ALA A 197 -0.30 17.62 -20.69
N ALA A 198 -1.54 18.07 -20.45
CA ALA A 198 -2.15 19.19 -21.17
C ALA A 198 -1.33 20.48 -20.98
N LYS A 199 -0.91 20.79 -19.74
CA LYS A 199 -0.14 22.00 -19.42
C LYS A 199 1.26 22.00 -20.03
N LEU A 200 1.92 20.85 -20.06
CA LEU A 200 3.22 20.68 -20.73
C LEU A 200 3.09 20.57 -22.25
N GLY A 201 1.87 20.34 -22.75
CA GLY A 201 1.57 20.12 -24.16
C GLY A 201 2.14 18.82 -24.73
N CYS A 202 2.64 17.88 -23.91
CA CYS A 202 3.27 16.64 -24.34
C CYS A 202 2.80 15.43 -23.50
N PRO A 203 2.89 14.20 -24.03
CA PRO A 203 2.48 13.01 -23.26
C PRO A 203 3.35 12.79 -22.02
N ILE A 204 2.77 12.15 -21.01
CA ILE A 204 3.47 11.72 -19.80
C ILE A 204 3.41 10.20 -19.72
N PHE A 205 4.58 9.58 -19.58
CA PHE A 205 4.77 8.16 -19.33
C PHE A 205 5.03 7.98 -17.84
N TYR A 206 4.03 7.45 -17.14
CA TYR A 206 3.97 7.33 -15.69
C TYR A 206 4.28 5.90 -15.26
N VAL A 207 5.37 5.70 -14.52
CA VAL A 207 5.80 4.38 -14.04
C VAL A 207 5.70 4.32 -12.53
N ASN A 208 4.82 3.47 -12.04
CA ASN A 208 4.56 3.31 -10.62
C ASN A 208 5.15 2.01 -10.08
N ILE A 209 5.50 2.02 -8.79
CA ILE A 209 5.80 0.80 -8.04
C ILE A 209 4.56 -0.10 -8.02
N VAL A 210 4.77 -1.41 -7.95
CA VAL A 210 3.75 -2.38 -7.53
C VAL A 210 4.28 -3.19 -6.36
N GLY A 211 3.45 -3.52 -5.36
CA GLY A 211 3.88 -4.32 -4.20
C GLY A 211 3.43 -3.76 -2.85
N GLY A 212 3.52 -4.56 -1.80
CA GLY A 212 3.32 -4.15 -0.42
C GLY A 212 4.63 -3.70 0.26
N GLN A 213 4.55 -2.66 1.07
CA GLN A 213 5.60 -2.22 1.99
C GLN A 213 4.93 -1.75 3.29
N ASP A 214 5.10 -2.53 4.35
CA ASP A 214 4.45 -2.33 5.65
C ASP A 214 2.94 -2.11 5.52
N GLU A 215 2.43 -0.92 5.84
CA GLU A 215 1.00 -0.59 5.74
C GLU A 215 0.56 -0.20 4.32
N LEU A 216 1.51 0.16 3.45
CA LEU A 216 1.22 0.65 2.11
C LEU A 216 1.19 -0.50 1.11
N VAL A 217 0.28 -0.39 0.15
CA VAL A 217 0.32 -1.17 -1.08
C VAL A 217 0.47 -0.19 -2.23
N PHE A 218 1.28 -0.55 -3.21
CA PHE A 218 1.40 0.13 -4.49
C PHE A 218 0.73 -0.75 -5.53
N ASP A 219 -0.25 -0.20 -6.24
CA ASP A 219 -1.08 -0.92 -7.19
C ASP A 219 -0.45 -1.01 -8.59
N GLY A 220 0.69 -0.36 -8.82
CA GLY A 220 1.25 -0.26 -10.16
C GLY A 220 0.35 0.61 -11.04
N ALA A 221 -0.36 -0.04 -11.96
CA ALA A 221 -1.22 0.60 -12.95
C ALA A 221 -0.49 1.67 -13.77
N SER A 222 0.80 1.46 -14.05
CA SER A 222 1.64 2.34 -14.87
C SER A 222 0.95 2.62 -16.20
N PHE A 223 1.01 3.86 -16.68
CA PHE A 223 0.22 4.28 -17.84
C PHE A 223 0.90 5.40 -18.61
N ALA A 224 0.48 5.57 -19.87
CA ALA A 224 0.84 6.71 -20.69
C ALA A 224 -0.43 7.52 -21.01
N VAL A 225 -0.37 8.84 -20.82
CA VAL A 225 -1.49 9.75 -21.10
C VAL A 225 -1.06 10.88 -22.03
N ALA A 226 -1.90 11.19 -23.01
CA ALA A 226 -1.68 12.26 -23.95
C ALA A 226 -2.22 13.62 -23.42
N PRO A 227 -1.82 14.76 -24.01
CA PRO A 227 -2.29 16.08 -23.62
C PRO A 227 -3.81 16.29 -23.72
N ASP A 228 -4.50 15.48 -24.50
CA ASP A 228 -5.96 15.47 -24.65
C ASP A 228 -6.67 14.54 -23.65
N PHE A 229 -5.96 14.06 -22.63
CA PHE A 229 -6.42 13.13 -21.58
C PHE A 229 -6.64 11.69 -22.04
N SER A 230 -6.38 11.34 -23.30
CA SER A 230 -6.50 9.96 -23.77
C SER A 230 -5.43 9.05 -23.15
N ILE A 231 -5.84 7.86 -22.70
CA ILE A 231 -4.91 6.83 -22.25
C ILE A 231 -4.33 6.13 -23.47
N MET A 232 -3.02 6.28 -23.65
CA MET A 232 -2.28 5.65 -24.74
C MET A 232 -1.99 4.18 -24.43
N ALA A 233 -1.73 3.86 -23.15
CA ALA A 233 -1.49 2.51 -22.66
C ALA A 233 -1.63 2.43 -21.14
N ARG A 234 -1.86 1.22 -20.61
CA ARG A 234 -1.96 0.94 -19.17
C ARG A 234 -1.56 -0.49 -18.84
N ALA A 235 -0.68 -0.65 -17.85
CA ALA A 235 -0.30 -1.91 -17.24
C ALA A 235 -1.37 -2.39 -16.25
N ARG A 236 -1.35 -3.69 -15.93
CA ARG A 236 -2.27 -4.31 -14.96
C ARG A 236 -2.05 -3.76 -13.56
N GLN A 237 -3.14 -3.72 -12.78
CA GLN A 237 -3.07 -3.44 -11.35
C GLN A 237 -2.51 -4.65 -10.59
N PHE A 238 -1.74 -4.40 -9.53
CA PHE A 238 -1.23 -5.41 -8.58
C PHE A 238 -0.38 -6.54 -9.19
N ARG A 239 0.26 -6.30 -10.34
CA ARG A 239 1.17 -7.26 -11.01
C ARG A 239 2.41 -6.56 -11.54
N GLU A 240 3.58 -7.20 -11.47
CA GLU A 240 4.76 -6.71 -12.20
C GLU A 240 4.55 -6.85 -13.71
N GLU A 241 4.93 -5.83 -14.48
CA GLU A 241 4.71 -5.80 -15.93
C GLU A 241 5.68 -4.85 -16.65
N MET A 242 6.01 -5.17 -17.90
CA MET A 242 6.74 -4.29 -18.80
C MET A 242 5.77 -3.76 -19.87
N LEU A 243 5.60 -2.44 -19.94
CA LEU A 243 4.77 -1.80 -20.95
C LEU A 243 5.65 -1.09 -21.99
N TYR A 244 5.35 -1.25 -23.27
CA TYR A 244 6.17 -0.74 -24.37
C TYR A 244 5.38 0.26 -25.21
N LEU A 245 5.94 1.44 -25.46
CA LEU A 245 5.35 2.46 -26.32
C LEU A 245 6.41 3.20 -27.14
N PRO A 246 6.10 3.60 -28.38
CA PRO A 246 6.98 4.47 -29.15
C PRO A 246 7.11 5.84 -28.46
N LEU A 247 8.33 6.40 -28.48
CA LEU A 247 8.53 7.81 -28.17
C LEU A 247 7.87 8.67 -29.26
N PRO A 248 7.29 9.83 -28.90
CA PRO A 248 6.72 10.73 -29.89
C PRO A 248 7.81 11.31 -30.80
N GLU A 249 7.39 11.72 -32.00
CA GLU A 249 8.28 12.43 -32.91
C GLU A 249 8.74 13.77 -32.30
N PRO A 250 10.02 14.13 -32.47
CA PRO A 250 10.56 15.37 -31.93
C PRO A 250 9.87 16.58 -32.56
N ARG A 251 9.42 17.52 -31.73
CA ARG A 251 8.84 18.76 -32.22
C ARG A 251 9.96 19.75 -32.54
N LYS A 252 9.74 20.61 -33.53
CA LYS A 252 10.65 21.74 -33.77
C LYS A 252 10.68 22.62 -32.52
N PRO A 253 11.86 22.92 -31.95
CA PRO A 253 11.95 23.83 -30.82
C PRO A 253 11.37 25.19 -31.20
N VAL A 254 10.51 25.75 -30.34
CA VAL A 254 9.92 27.08 -30.56
C VAL A 254 10.90 28.17 -30.11
N ALA A 255 11.83 27.84 -29.21
CA ALA A 255 12.87 28.72 -28.70
C ALA A 255 14.11 27.90 -28.25
N PRO A 256 15.31 28.50 -28.17
CA PRO A 256 16.44 27.86 -27.47
C PRO A 256 16.05 27.58 -26.01
N PRO A 257 16.45 26.45 -25.41
CA PRO A 257 15.98 26.10 -24.08
C PRO A 257 16.56 27.07 -23.04
N ALA A 258 15.73 27.42 -22.06
CA ALA A 258 16.05 28.41 -21.07
C ALA A 258 17.36 28.10 -20.30
N PRO A 259 18.10 29.13 -19.84
CA PRO A 259 19.22 28.92 -18.92
C PRO A 259 18.73 28.23 -17.64
N GLY A 260 19.55 27.35 -17.06
CA GLY A 260 19.22 26.62 -15.83
C GLY A 260 18.58 25.24 -16.04
N VAL A 261 18.47 24.75 -17.27
CA VAL A 261 18.06 23.37 -17.59
C VAL A 261 19.31 22.48 -17.70
N ASP A 262 19.37 21.41 -16.91
CA ASP A 262 20.42 20.40 -17.05
C ASP A 262 20.10 19.50 -18.25
N ARG A 263 21.12 19.16 -19.05
CA ARG A 263 20.94 18.38 -20.28
C ARG A 263 21.93 17.24 -20.39
N VAL A 264 21.44 16.10 -20.86
CA VAL A 264 22.22 14.89 -21.09
C VAL A 264 21.92 14.37 -22.48
N ALA A 265 22.92 14.44 -23.38
CA ALA A 265 22.83 13.81 -24.68
C ALA A 265 23.12 12.31 -24.58
N VAL A 266 22.21 11.48 -25.07
CA VAL A 266 22.37 10.02 -25.12
C VAL A 266 22.19 9.52 -26.55
N ARG A 267 22.90 8.42 -26.85
CA ARG A 267 22.74 7.69 -28.10
C ARG A 267 22.21 6.30 -27.80
N VAL A 268 21.16 5.91 -28.48
CA VAL A 268 20.50 4.62 -28.36
C VAL A 268 20.85 3.77 -29.59
N GLY A 269 21.15 2.49 -29.37
CA GLY A 269 21.41 1.60 -30.50
C GLY A 269 20.10 1.22 -31.18
N SER A 270 20.09 1.13 -32.51
CA SER A 270 19.02 0.46 -33.23
C SER A 270 19.14 -1.04 -32.95
N THR A 271 18.44 -1.53 -31.95
CA THR A 271 18.24 -2.97 -31.78
C THR A 271 17.32 -3.40 -32.91
N GLY A 272 17.83 -4.23 -33.84
CA GLY A 272 17.17 -4.65 -35.07
C GLY A 272 15.93 -5.54 -34.88
N CYS A 273 15.07 -5.17 -33.93
CA CYS A 273 13.83 -5.85 -33.64
C CYS A 273 12.90 -5.78 -34.86
N ARG A 274 12.48 -6.94 -35.37
CA ARG A 274 11.70 -7.06 -36.61
C ARG A 274 10.22 -6.69 -36.44
N SER A 275 9.73 -6.64 -35.20
CA SER A 275 8.34 -6.30 -34.86
C SER A 275 8.28 -5.59 -33.50
N LEU A 276 7.71 -4.40 -33.46
CA LEU A 276 7.50 -3.66 -32.21
C LEU A 276 6.48 -4.39 -31.32
N PRO A 277 6.68 -4.43 -30.00
CA PRO A 277 5.66 -4.94 -29.08
C PRO A 277 4.33 -4.18 -29.22
N GLU A 278 3.23 -4.90 -29.05
CA GLU A 278 1.89 -4.32 -29.08
C GLU A 278 1.67 -3.37 -27.89
N VAL A 279 1.14 -2.18 -28.17
CA VAL A 279 0.71 -1.23 -27.14
C VAL A 279 -0.59 -1.73 -26.52
N ARG A 280 -0.64 -1.82 -25.19
CA ARG A 280 -1.77 -2.43 -24.47
C ARG A 280 -2.37 -1.50 -23.43
N THR A 281 -3.68 -1.63 -23.27
CA THR A 281 -4.45 -0.96 -22.21
C THR A 281 -5.20 -2.02 -21.43
N ALA A 282 -4.61 -2.50 -20.33
CA ALA A 282 -5.26 -3.46 -19.43
C ALA A 282 -6.55 -2.85 -18.85
N PRO A 283 -7.66 -3.61 -18.70
CA PRO A 283 -8.86 -3.11 -18.02
C PRO A 283 -8.57 -2.78 -16.55
N LEU A 284 -9.34 -1.86 -15.97
CA LEU A 284 -9.33 -1.66 -14.52
C LEU A 284 -10.11 -2.80 -13.87
N LEU A 285 -9.70 -3.16 -12.67
CA LEU A 285 -10.44 -4.10 -11.84
C LEU A 285 -11.75 -3.48 -11.36
N GLU A 286 -12.74 -4.32 -11.11
CA GLU A 286 -13.95 -3.88 -10.42
C GLU A 286 -13.61 -3.47 -8.98
N ASP A 287 -14.46 -2.63 -8.39
CA ASP A 287 -14.19 -1.99 -7.10
C ASP A 287 -13.85 -2.97 -5.95
N LEU A 288 -14.64 -4.04 -5.77
CA LEU A 288 -14.37 -5.05 -4.73
C LEU A 288 -13.16 -5.94 -5.08
N GLU A 289 -12.93 -6.19 -6.37
CA GLU A 289 -11.77 -6.96 -6.84
C GLU A 289 -10.47 -6.18 -6.62
N GLU A 290 -10.47 -4.88 -6.90
CA GLU A 290 -9.36 -3.95 -6.67
C GLU A 290 -8.94 -3.97 -5.19
N ILE A 291 -9.90 -3.86 -4.27
CA ILE A 291 -9.64 -3.91 -2.83
C ILE A 291 -9.12 -5.29 -2.43
N TYR A 292 -9.71 -6.37 -2.93
CA TYR A 292 -9.28 -7.73 -2.58
C TYR A 292 -7.86 -8.04 -3.04
N GLU A 293 -7.47 -7.62 -4.26
CA GLU A 293 -6.11 -7.78 -4.76
C GLU A 293 -5.09 -6.93 -3.97
N ALA A 294 -5.47 -5.74 -3.50
CA ALA A 294 -4.62 -4.95 -2.60
C ALA A 294 -4.37 -5.68 -1.27
N LEU A 295 -5.41 -6.24 -0.65
CA LEU A 295 -5.29 -7.00 0.59
C LEU A 295 -4.41 -8.25 0.40
N LYS A 296 -4.59 -8.98 -0.70
CA LYS A 296 -3.76 -10.15 -1.04
C LYS A 296 -2.30 -9.78 -1.22
N LEU A 297 -2.02 -8.73 -2.00
CA LEU A 297 -0.65 -8.29 -2.27
C LEU A 297 0.04 -7.83 -0.99
N GLY A 298 -0.66 -7.09 -0.13
CA GLY A 298 -0.15 -6.70 1.19
C GLY A 298 0.20 -7.91 2.07
N VAL A 299 -0.66 -8.93 2.13
CA VAL A 299 -0.39 -10.17 2.89
C VAL A 299 0.79 -10.94 2.30
N SER A 300 0.84 -11.12 0.98
CA SER A 300 1.93 -11.84 0.33
C SER A 300 3.27 -11.16 0.59
N ASP A 301 3.36 -9.86 0.31
CA ASP A 301 4.62 -9.14 0.41
C ASP A 301 5.07 -8.97 1.85
N TYR A 302 4.17 -8.71 2.81
CA TYR A 302 4.56 -8.65 4.22
C TYR A 302 5.08 -10.00 4.73
N THR A 303 4.49 -11.10 4.26
CA THR A 303 4.93 -12.45 4.62
C THR A 303 6.28 -12.79 3.98
N ASP A 304 6.39 -12.63 2.66
CA ASP A 304 7.55 -13.07 1.88
C ASP A 304 8.78 -12.17 2.08
N LYS A 305 8.61 -10.84 2.10
CA LYS A 305 9.73 -9.89 2.27
C LYS A 305 10.35 -9.94 3.67
N ASN A 306 9.59 -10.40 4.67
CA ASN A 306 10.09 -10.64 6.02
C ASN A 306 10.54 -12.09 6.26
N GLY A 307 10.45 -12.97 5.26
CA GLY A 307 10.94 -14.35 5.35
C GLY A 307 10.06 -15.32 6.14
N PHE A 308 8.78 -15.01 6.34
CA PHE A 308 7.85 -15.93 7.01
C PHE A 308 7.42 -17.07 6.09
N GLU A 309 7.56 -18.31 6.53
CA GLU A 309 7.15 -19.46 5.73
C GLU A 309 5.64 -19.72 5.77
N LYS A 310 4.98 -19.43 6.90
CA LYS A 310 3.54 -19.64 7.09
C LYS A 310 2.89 -18.55 7.94
N VAL A 311 1.56 -18.49 7.87
CA VAL A 311 0.71 -17.64 8.70
C VAL A 311 -0.25 -18.46 9.54
N ILE A 312 -0.67 -17.90 10.68
CA ILE A 312 -1.69 -18.48 11.56
C ILE A 312 -2.83 -17.47 11.79
N VAL A 313 -4.07 -17.94 11.73
CA VAL A 313 -5.28 -17.13 11.90
C VAL A 313 -6.17 -17.75 12.98
N ALA A 314 -6.62 -16.94 13.94
CA ALA A 314 -7.64 -17.35 14.90
C ALA A 314 -9.03 -17.36 14.24
N LEU A 315 -9.63 -18.54 14.08
CA LEU A 315 -10.95 -18.73 13.49
C LEU A 315 -12.01 -18.74 14.60
N SER A 316 -12.72 -17.62 14.72
CA SER A 316 -13.83 -17.46 15.66
C SER A 316 -15.16 -18.01 15.15
N GLY A 317 -15.25 -18.36 13.86
CA GLY A 317 -16.53 -18.61 13.19
C GLY A 317 -17.30 -17.33 12.84
N GLY A 318 -16.68 -16.16 13.05
CA GLY A 318 -17.18 -14.85 12.62
C GLY A 318 -16.70 -14.47 11.22
N ILE A 319 -17.28 -13.40 10.68
CA ILE A 319 -17.01 -12.98 9.30
C ILE A 319 -15.60 -12.44 9.09
N ASP A 320 -15.04 -11.71 10.06
CA ASP A 320 -13.74 -11.05 9.91
C ASP A 320 -12.61 -12.08 9.79
N SER A 321 -12.58 -13.04 10.72
CA SER A 321 -11.59 -14.14 10.68
C SER A 321 -11.77 -15.03 9.45
N SER A 322 -13.01 -15.22 8.99
CA SER A 322 -13.31 -15.97 7.77
C SER A 322 -12.78 -15.29 6.51
N LEU A 323 -12.96 -13.97 6.42
CA LEU A 323 -12.41 -13.18 5.31
C LEU A 323 -10.89 -13.17 5.34
N VAL A 324 -10.26 -12.95 6.50
CA VAL A 324 -8.80 -12.95 6.64
C VAL A 324 -8.19 -14.29 6.25
N ALA A 325 -8.76 -15.42 6.70
CA ALA A 325 -8.29 -16.74 6.32
C ALA A 325 -8.41 -16.99 4.81
N SER A 326 -9.50 -16.51 4.19
CA SER A 326 -9.71 -16.61 2.74
C SER A 326 -8.68 -15.78 1.96
N ILE A 327 -8.44 -14.52 2.36
CA ILE A 327 -7.41 -13.67 1.76
C ILE A 327 -6.02 -14.31 1.89
N ALA A 328 -5.68 -14.83 3.08
CA ALA A 328 -4.40 -15.49 3.32
C ALA A 328 -4.22 -16.72 2.42
N CYS A 329 -5.26 -17.52 2.22
CA CYS A 329 -5.21 -18.69 1.33
C CYS A 329 -5.02 -18.27 -0.13
N ASP A 330 -5.71 -17.23 -0.58
CA ASP A 330 -5.60 -16.74 -1.95
C ASP A 330 -4.29 -16.01 -2.24
N ALA A 331 -3.67 -15.41 -1.22
CA ALA A 331 -2.38 -14.74 -1.31
C ALA A 331 -1.20 -15.73 -1.29
N LEU A 332 -1.20 -16.66 -0.34
CA LEU A 332 -0.03 -17.49 -0.01
C LEU A 332 -0.18 -18.95 -0.45
N GLY A 333 -1.41 -19.39 -0.74
CA GLY A 333 -1.76 -20.78 -0.92
C GLY A 333 -2.03 -21.51 0.41
N ARG A 334 -3.01 -22.42 0.39
CA ARG A 334 -3.46 -23.18 1.58
C ARG A 334 -2.35 -23.91 2.36
N GLY A 335 -1.26 -24.31 1.71
CA GLY A 335 -0.14 -24.99 2.38
C GLY A 335 0.64 -24.10 3.37
N ARG A 336 0.47 -22.78 3.25
CA ARG A 336 1.12 -21.76 4.10
C ARG A 336 0.19 -21.14 5.13
N VAL A 337 -1.05 -21.62 5.25
CA VAL A 337 -2.05 -21.06 6.17
C VAL A 337 -2.45 -22.11 7.20
N VAL A 338 -2.52 -21.70 8.47
CA VAL A 338 -2.98 -22.53 9.58
C VAL A 338 -4.12 -21.84 10.31
N GLY A 339 -5.24 -22.55 10.49
CA GLY A 339 -6.34 -22.12 11.35
C GLY A 339 -6.16 -22.59 12.79
N ILE A 340 -6.59 -21.78 13.75
CA ILE A 340 -6.78 -22.21 15.14
C ILE A 340 -8.13 -21.72 15.66
N THR A 341 -8.91 -22.60 16.27
CA THR A 341 -10.12 -22.23 17.02
C THR A 341 -9.91 -22.45 18.51
N MET A 342 -10.40 -21.53 19.33
CA MET A 342 -10.13 -21.46 20.77
C MET A 342 -11.43 -21.32 21.57
N PRO A 343 -12.26 -22.37 21.61
CA PRO A 343 -13.59 -22.29 22.21
C PRO A 343 -13.53 -22.10 23.72
N SER A 344 -14.51 -21.38 24.25
CA SER A 344 -14.80 -21.27 25.68
C SER A 344 -16.19 -21.82 25.99
N ALA A 345 -16.61 -21.80 27.27
CA ALA A 345 -17.93 -22.28 27.68
C ALA A 345 -19.10 -21.50 27.05
N VAL A 346 -18.85 -20.30 26.51
CA VAL A 346 -19.86 -19.44 25.87
C VAL A 346 -19.83 -19.50 24.34
N THR A 347 -18.86 -20.22 23.75
CA THR A 347 -18.79 -20.41 22.30
C THR A 347 -19.96 -21.24 21.80
N SER A 348 -20.66 -20.76 20.78
CA SER A 348 -21.82 -21.48 20.25
C SER A 348 -21.40 -22.69 19.42
N SER A 349 -22.22 -23.74 19.42
CA SER A 349 -21.98 -24.91 18.54
C SER A 349 -22.03 -24.54 17.06
N GLU A 350 -22.67 -23.41 16.72
CA GLU A 350 -22.83 -22.91 15.37
C GLU A 350 -21.54 -22.24 14.88
N THR A 351 -20.95 -21.32 15.65
CA THR A 351 -19.67 -20.67 15.29
C THR A 351 -18.53 -21.67 15.20
N LEU A 352 -18.49 -22.66 16.10
CA LEU A 352 -17.50 -23.73 16.04
C LEU A 352 -17.65 -24.55 14.74
N LYS A 353 -18.87 -24.94 14.36
CA LYS A 353 -19.12 -25.65 13.09
C LYS A 353 -18.70 -24.82 11.88
N ASP A 354 -18.95 -23.51 11.90
CA ASP A 354 -18.55 -22.63 10.79
C ASP A 354 -17.02 -22.54 10.66
N ALA A 355 -16.28 -22.48 11.78
CA ALA A 355 -14.81 -22.47 11.75
C ALA A 355 -14.26 -23.77 11.13
N HIS A 356 -14.82 -24.93 11.51
CA HIS A 356 -14.48 -26.23 10.93
C HIS A 356 -14.83 -26.29 9.43
N LEU A 357 -16.03 -25.86 9.05
CA LEU A 357 -16.49 -25.87 7.66
C LEU A 357 -15.65 -24.96 6.76
N LEU A 358 -15.34 -23.74 7.21
CA LEU A 358 -14.44 -22.83 6.52
C LEU A 358 -13.07 -23.49 6.29
N SER A 359 -12.48 -24.06 7.34
CA SER A 359 -11.18 -24.70 7.26
C SER A 359 -11.18 -25.86 6.27
N GLN A 360 -12.23 -26.67 6.26
CA GLN A 360 -12.42 -27.76 5.31
C GLN A 360 -12.53 -27.24 3.87
N ARG A 361 -13.32 -26.20 3.62
CA ARG A 361 -13.52 -25.60 2.29
C ARG A 361 -12.24 -24.95 1.75
N LEU A 362 -11.47 -24.28 2.60
CA LEU A 362 -10.17 -23.71 2.26
C LEU A 362 -9.08 -24.79 2.11
N GLY A 363 -9.26 -25.96 2.72
CA GLY A 363 -8.28 -27.04 2.74
C GLY A 363 -7.04 -26.70 3.58
N ILE A 364 -7.25 -26.03 4.71
CA ILE A 364 -6.19 -25.68 5.68
C ILE A 364 -6.30 -26.55 6.94
N PRO A 365 -5.19 -26.80 7.66
CA PRO A 365 -5.24 -27.42 8.97
C PRO A 365 -5.94 -26.51 9.99
N LEU A 366 -6.75 -27.12 10.88
CA LEU A 366 -7.37 -26.45 12.02
C LEU A 366 -6.95 -27.12 13.32
N TYR A 367 -6.34 -26.35 14.21
CA TYR A 367 -6.12 -26.77 15.59
C TYR A 367 -7.24 -26.27 16.49
N GLU A 368 -7.73 -27.11 17.39
CA GLU A 368 -8.71 -26.74 18.40
C GLU A 368 -8.06 -26.76 19.79
N ILE A 369 -8.03 -25.60 20.46
CA ILE A 369 -7.42 -25.43 21.78
C ILE A 369 -8.41 -24.74 22.72
N PRO A 370 -9.23 -25.49 23.47
CA PRO A 370 -10.19 -24.92 24.41
C PRO A 370 -9.52 -24.07 25.49
N ILE A 371 -10.08 -22.89 25.80
CA ILE A 371 -9.50 -21.96 26.78
C ILE A 371 -10.04 -22.12 28.20
N GLY A 372 -11.08 -22.94 28.38
CA GLY A 372 -11.78 -23.14 29.66
C GLY A 372 -10.85 -23.37 30.86
N PRO A 373 -9.94 -24.37 30.81
CA PRO A 373 -9.04 -24.65 31.92
C PRO A 373 -8.15 -23.47 32.31
N LEU A 374 -7.66 -22.71 31.32
CA LEU A 374 -6.84 -21.52 31.58
C LEU A 374 -7.68 -20.38 32.16
N PHE A 375 -8.88 -20.19 31.63
CA PHE A 375 -9.80 -19.16 32.13
C PHE A 375 -10.17 -19.42 33.59
N GLU A 376 -10.52 -20.66 33.95
CA GLU A 376 -10.82 -21.06 35.33
C GLU A 376 -9.62 -20.86 36.26
N ALA A 377 -8.41 -21.20 35.81
CA ALA A 377 -7.19 -20.98 36.58
C ALA A 377 -6.94 -19.49 36.87
N TYR A 378 -7.10 -18.62 35.87
CA TYR A 378 -6.98 -17.17 36.06
C TYR A 378 -8.05 -16.61 37.01
N VAL A 379 -9.30 -17.01 36.83
CA VAL A 379 -10.40 -16.59 37.71
C VAL A 379 -10.15 -17.05 39.14
N GLY A 380 -9.74 -18.31 39.34
CA GLY A 380 -9.41 -18.86 40.66
C GLY A 380 -8.29 -18.09 41.37
N LEU A 381 -7.27 -17.65 40.63
CA LEU A 381 -6.17 -16.85 41.17
C LEU A 381 -6.61 -15.43 41.58
N LEU A 382 -7.48 -14.80 40.80
CA LEU A 382 -7.82 -13.39 40.94
C LEU A 382 -9.04 -13.13 41.83
N LYS A 383 -9.98 -14.08 41.90
CA LYS A 383 -11.21 -13.96 42.68
C LYS A 383 -11.00 -13.53 44.15
N PRO A 384 -9.98 -14.03 44.88
CA PRO A 384 -9.71 -13.55 46.25
C PRO A 384 -9.34 -12.06 46.37
N ARG A 385 -9.00 -11.39 45.26
CA ARG A 385 -8.65 -9.97 45.22
C ARG A 385 -9.80 -9.07 44.76
N TRP A 386 -10.93 -9.64 44.36
CA TRP A 386 -12.13 -8.92 43.93
C TRP A 386 -13.34 -9.35 44.79
N PRO A 387 -13.29 -9.18 46.13
CA PRO A 387 -14.39 -9.58 46.98
C PRO A 387 -15.65 -8.82 46.58
N ASP A 388 -16.78 -9.54 46.54
CA ASP A 388 -18.12 -9.01 46.26
C ASP A 388 -18.31 -8.31 44.89
N ARG A 389 -17.41 -8.54 43.92
CA ARG A 389 -17.56 -8.05 42.54
C ARG A 389 -18.23 -9.10 41.66
N THR A 390 -19.27 -8.69 40.93
CA THR A 390 -19.92 -9.51 39.90
C THR A 390 -19.11 -9.50 38.61
N PRO A 391 -19.16 -10.57 37.79
CA PRO A 391 -18.48 -10.59 36.50
C PRO A 391 -18.85 -9.39 35.62
N ASP A 392 -17.86 -8.83 34.93
CA ASP A 392 -18.00 -7.69 34.02
C ASP A 392 -17.10 -7.85 32.78
N LYS A 393 -16.73 -6.74 32.14
CA LYS A 393 -15.80 -6.75 30.99
C LYS A 393 -14.44 -7.36 31.32
N THR A 394 -14.08 -7.50 32.59
CA THR A 394 -12.82 -8.09 33.05
C THR A 394 -12.71 -9.54 32.62
N GLU A 395 -13.75 -10.35 32.86
CA GLU A 395 -13.81 -11.76 32.47
C GLU A 395 -13.86 -11.93 30.94
N GLU A 396 -14.62 -11.07 30.25
CA GLU A 396 -14.66 -11.04 28.78
C GLU A 396 -13.25 -10.78 28.20
N ASN A 397 -12.57 -9.75 28.70
CA ASN A 397 -11.21 -9.39 28.27
C ASN A 397 -10.17 -10.47 28.61
N LEU A 398 -10.35 -11.19 29.73
CA LEU A 398 -9.47 -12.27 30.12
C LEU A 398 -9.49 -13.41 29.10
N GLN A 399 -10.67 -13.80 28.62
CA GLN A 399 -10.81 -14.80 27.56
C GLN A 399 -10.05 -14.37 26.29
N ALA A 400 -10.22 -13.11 25.85
CA ALA A 400 -9.52 -12.60 24.68
C ALA A 400 -7.99 -12.62 24.86
N ARG A 401 -7.47 -12.25 26.03
CA ARG A 401 -6.02 -12.27 26.31
C ARG A 401 -5.44 -13.68 26.38
N ILE A 402 -6.20 -14.65 26.90
CA ILE A 402 -5.77 -16.06 26.88
C ILE A 402 -5.62 -16.53 25.43
N ARG A 403 -6.57 -16.21 24.55
CA ARG A 403 -6.47 -16.52 23.11
C ARG A 403 -5.25 -15.87 22.46
N GLY A 404 -5.01 -14.58 22.75
CA GLY A 404 -3.81 -13.86 22.30
C GLY A 404 -2.51 -14.54 22.73
N ASN A 405 -2.42 -14.99 23.98
CA ASN A 405 -1.24 -15.71 24.48
C ASN A 405 -1.03 -17.07 23.80
N ILE A 406 -2.10 -17.83 23.56
CA ILE A 406 -2.00 -19.13 22.88
C ILE A 406 -1.47 -18.97 21.46
N ILE A 407 -2.06 -18.07 20.66
CA ILE A 407 -1.67 -17.91 19.26
C ILE A 407 -0.24 -17.37 19.14
N MET A 408 0.19 -16.49 20.04
CA MET A 408 1.59 -16.05 20.09
C MET A 408 2.53 -17.15 20.53
N ALA A 409 2.15 -18.01 21.49
CA ALA A 409 2.98 -19.16 21.86
C ALA A 409 3.23 -20.10 20.67
N LEU A 410 2.21 -20.31 19.82
CA LEU A 410 2.37 -21.07 18.58
C LEU A 410 3.26 -20.35 17.56
N SER A 411 3.05 -19.04 17.38
CA SER A 411 3.91 -18.21 16.53
C SER A 411 5.37 -18.30 16.95
N ASN A 412 5.68 -18.14 18.23
CA ASN A 412 7.03 -18.26 18.77
C ASN A 412 7.63 -19.66 18.58
N LYS A 413 6.81 -20.72 18.69
CA LYS A 413 7.28 -22.10 18.55
C LYS A 413 7.60 -22.47 17.11
N PHE A 414 6.78 -22.01 16.16
CA PHE A 414 6.84 -22.43 14.76
C PHE A 414 7.35 -21.37 13.79
N GLY A 415 7.59 -20.14 14.25
CA GLY A 415 8.00 -19.01 13.41
C GLY A 415 6.91 -18.51 12.47
N TRP A 416 5.62 -18.76 12.76
CA TRP A 416 4.51 -18.37 11.89
C TRP A 416 4.04 -16.95 12.19
N LEU A 417 3.70 -16.18 11.16
CA LEU A 417 3.14 -14.85 11.31
C LEU A 417 1.67 -14.91 11.76
N VAL A 418 1.35 -14.26 12.88
CA VAL A 418 -0.04 -14.13 13.34
C VAL A 418 -0.74 -13.03 12.56
N LEU A 419 -1.85 -13.35 11.89
CA LEU A 419 -2.72 -12.36 11.24
C LEU A 419 -3.87 -11.97 12.19
N SER A 420 -3.91 -10.69 12.59
CA SER A 420 -5.02 -10.13 13.36
C SER A 420 -6.22 -9.85 12.44
N THR A 421 -7.42 -9.97 12.99
CA THR A 421 -8.69 -9.95 12.25
C THR A 421 -9.57 -8.74 12.58
N GLY A 422 -9.05 -7.76 13.32
CA GLY A 422 -9.81 -6.55 13.64
C GLY A 422 -10.04 -5.67 12.41
N ASN A 423 -11.29 -5.25 12.18
CA ASN A 423 -11.66 -4.36 11.08
C ASN A 423 -11.58 -2.86 11.46
N LYS A 424 -11.75 -1.97 10.47
CA LYS A 424 -11.63 -0.52 10.68
C LYS A 424 -12.64 0.01 11.68
N SER A 425 -13.87 -0.50 11.66
CA SER A 425 -14.98 -0.04 12.52
C SER A 425 -14.74 -0.39 13.99
N GLU A 426 -14.25 -1.61 14.26
CA GLU A 426 -13.84 -2.06 15.60
C GLU A 426 -12.66 -1.26 16.13
N LEU A 427 -11.62 -1.07 15.31
CA LEU A 427 -10.44 -0.29 15.70
C LEU A 427 -10.77 1.19 15.91
N ALA A 428 -11.65 1.76 15.08
CA ALA A 428 -12.13 3.13 15.24
C ALA A 428 -12.79 3.33 16.60
N THR A 429 -13.76 2.47 16.92
CA THR A 429 -14.57 2.59 18.15
C THR A 429 -13.90 1.98 19.39
N GLY A 430 -12.74 1.34 19.21
CA GLY A 430 -12.05 0.58 20.25
C GLY A 430 -12.85 -0.61 20.76
N TYR A 431 -13.71 -1.20 19.91
CA TYR A 431 -14.42 -2.44 20.17
C TYR A 431 -13.47 -3.64 20.00
N CYS A 432 -12.42 -3.62 20.81
CA CYS A 432 -11.35 -4.59 20.81
C CYS A 432 -10.71 -4.68 22.20
N THR A 433 -10.05 -5.80 22.47
CA THR A 433 -9.30 -6.06 23.70
C THR A 433 -7.81 -5.90 23.46
N LEU A 434 -7.18 -4.93 24.13
CA LEU A 434 -5.72 -4.82 24.15
C LEU A 434 -5.10 -6.13 24.65
N TYR A 435 -4.14 -6.63 23.87
CA TYR A 435 -3.44 -7.90 24.08
C TYR A 435 -4.36 -9.14 23.96
N GLY A 436 -5.55 -8.98 23.38
CA GLY A 436 -6.46 -10.07 23.02
C GLY A 436 -6.57 -10.21 21.50
N ASP A 437 -7.72 -9.82 20.94
CA ASP A 437 -8.02 -9.83 19.50
C ASP A 437 -7.09 -8.94 18.66
N MET A 438 -6.52 -7.90 19.25
CA MET A 438 -5.53 -7.03 18.61
C MET A 438 -4.16 -7.70 18.40
N VAL A 439 -3.91 -8.85 19.03
CA VAL A 439 -2.62 -9.55 18.92
C VAL A 439 -2.40 -10.04 17.51
N GLY A 440 -1.25 -9.67 16.94
CA GLY A 440 -0.83 -10.10 15.61
C GLY A 440 0.45 -9.39 15.17
N GLY A 441 1.12 -9.97 14.19
CA GLY A 441 2.23 -9.31 13.49
C GLY A 441 1.77 -8.48 12.29
N PHE A 442 0.55 -8.73 11.79
CA PHE A 442 -0.05 -7.99 10.67
C PHE A 442 -1.59 -8.02 10.74
N ALA A 443 -2.24 -6.88 10.55
CA ALA A 443 -3.70 -6.71 10.65
C ALA A 443 -4.31 -6.50 9.27
N VAL A 444 -4.66 -7.60 8.59
CA VAL A 444 -5.00 -7.61 7.15
C VAL A 444 -6.13 -6.64 6.81
N ILE A 445 -7.18 -6.61 7.62
CA ILE A 445 -8.40 -5.83 7.36
C ILE A 445 -8.54 -4.61 8.28
N LYS A 446 -7.44 -4.12 8.87
CA LYS A 446 -7.40 -2.96 9.77
C LYS A 446 -8.02 -1.69 9.17
N ASP A 447 -7.93 -1.52 7.85
CA ASP A 447 -8.49 -0.36 7.14
C ASP A 447 -9.73 -0.71 6.28
N VAL A 448 -10.38 -1.85 6.55
CA VAL A 448 -11.62 -2.27 5.87
C VAL A 448 -12.81 -2.04 6.82
N PRO A 449 -13.79 -1.17 6.51
CA PRO A 449 -15.02 -1.03 7.30
C PRO A 449 -15.84 -2.31 7.35
N LYS A 450 -16.63 -2.51 8.42
CA LYS A 450 -17.41 -3.75 8.63
C LYS A 450 -18.34 -4.05 7.46
N MET A 451 -19.05 -3.06 6.93
CA MET A 451 -19.96 -3.27 5.80
C MET A 451 -19.19 -3.76 4.56
N LEU A 452 -17.98 -3.24 4.34
CA LEU A 452 -17.10 -3.70 3.28
C LEU A 452 -16.56 -5.13 3.51
N VAL A 453 -16.36 -5.55 4.77
CA VAL A 453 -16.04 -6.96 5.09
C VAL A 453 -17.14 -7.90 4.58
N TYR A 454 -18.41 -7.56 4.79
CA TYR A 454 -19.53 -8.35 4.26
C TYR A 454 -19.54 -8.39 2.74
N ASP A 455 -19.32 -7.25 2.08
CA ASP A 455 -19.34 -7.17 0.62
C ASP A 455 -18.18 -7.95 -0.01
N LEU A 456 -16.98 -7.87 0.58
CA LEU A 456 -15.83 -8.66 0.17
C LEU A 456 -16.04 -10.16 0.40
N ALA A 457 -16.65 -10.56 1.52
CA ALA A 457 -16.96 -11.97 1.78
C ALA A 457 -17.95 -12.53 0.73
N ARG A 458 -19.01 -11.78 0.41
CA ARG A 458 -19.97 -12.13 -0.64
C ARG A 458 -19.30 -12.17 -2.02
N TRP A 459 -18.48 -11.17 -2.34
CA TRP A 459 -17.74 -11.12 -3.60
C TRP A 459 -16.79 -12.32 -3.74
N ARG A 460 -16.07 -12.66 -2.67
CA ARG A 460 -15.14 -13.79 -2.66
C ARG A 460 -15.86 -15.12 -2.88
N ASN A 461 -17.04 -15.31 -2.29
CA ASN A 461 -17.83 -16.53 -2.47
C ASN A 461 -18.35 -16.70 -3.90
N ARG A 462 -18.54 -15.62 -4.68
CA ARG A 462 -18.89 -15.73 -6.12
C ARG A 462 -17.77 -16.36 -6.94
N HIS A 463 -16.53 -16.35 -6.44
CA HIS A 463 -15.35 -16.94 -7.06
C HIS A 463 -14.95 -18.29 -6.44
N GLY A 464 -15.88 -18.91 -5.70
CA GLY A 464 -15.70 -20.18 -5.01
C GLY A 464 -16.22 -20.07 -3.58
N GLU A 465 -17.26 -20.84 -3.25
CA GLU A 465 -17.96 -20.73 -1.97
C GLU A 465 -17.15 -21.35 -0.83
N VAL A 466 -16.31 -20.53 -0.18
CA VAL A 466 -15.44 -20.96 0.92
C VAL A 466 -15.95 -20.49 2.28
N ILE A 467 -16.49 -19.27 2.36
CA ILE A 467 -17.06 -18.72 3.60
C ILE A 467 -18.47 -19.28 3.78
N PRO A 468 -18.81 -19.92 4.91
CA PRO A 468 -20.16 -20.43 5.14
C PRO A 468 -21.22 -19.33 5.08
N GLU A 469 -22.35 -19.61 4.44
CA GLU A 469 -23.45 -18.64 4.30
C GLU A 469 -24.04 -18.21 5.65
N THR A 470 -24.00 -19.11 6.64
CA THR A 470 -24.33 -18.84 8.05
C THR A 470 -23.50 -17.69 8.62
N VAL A 471 -22.19 -17.65 8.32
CA VAL A 471 -21.27 -16.58 8.76
C VAL A 471 -21.66 -15.23 8.15
N ILE A 472 -22.09 -15.20 6.89
CA ILE A 472 -22.47 -13.97 6.17
C ILE A 472 -23.83 -13.43 6.65
N LYS A 473 -24.76 -14.32 7.03
CA LYS A 473 -26.11 -13.93 7.47
C LYS A 473 -26.21 -13.64 8.97
N ARG A 474 -25.30 -14.18 9.78
CA ARG A 474 -25.34 -14.04 11.23
C ARG A 474 -25.05 -12.58 11.64
N PRO A 475 -25.80 -12.04 12.61
CA PRO A 475 -25.42 -10.76 13.23
C PRO A 475 -24.02 -10.83 13.86
N PRO A 476 -23.22 -9.75 13.77
CA PRO A 476 -21.87 -9.74 14.31
C PRO A 476 -21.86 -9.82 15.85
N SER A 477 -20.91 -10.59 16.38
CA SER A 477 -20.74 -10.87 17.81
C SER A 477 -19.30 -11.25 18.15
N ALA A 478 -18.80 -10.78 19.30
CA ALA A 478 -17.53 -11.22 19.88
C ALA A 478 -17.59 -12.55 20.68
N GLU A 479 -18.79 -13.06 20.99
CA GLU A 479 -19.03 -14.28 21.78
C GLU A 479 -18.17 -14.40 23.07
N LEU A 480 -18.05 -13.31 23.85
CA LEU A 480 -17.35 -13.28 25.14
C LEU A 480 -18.28 -13.51 26.33
N ARG A 481 -19.60 -13.34 26.14
CA ARG A 481 -20.66 -13.67 27.09
C ARG A 481 -21.87 -14.29 26.38
N PRO A 482 -22.76 -15.01 27.10
CA PRO A 482 -23.92 -15.65 26.48
C PRO A 482 -24.83 -14.66 25.75
N GLY A 483 -25.15 -14.96 24.49
CA GLY A 483 -26.11 -14.18 23.68
C GLY A 483 -25.64 -12.80 23.23
N GLN A 484 -24.37 -12.46 23.39
CA GLN A 484 -23.80 -11.15 23.05
C GLN A 484 -24.07 -10.75 21.59
N LYS A 485 -24.41 -9.47 21.37
CA LYS A 485 -24.43 -8.83 20.05
C LYS A 485 -23.63 -7.54 20.07
N ASP A 486 -22.95 -7.22 18.98
CA ASP A 486 -22.15 -6.00 18.89
C ASP A 486 -23.02 -4.73 19.01
N THR A 487 -24.25 -4.78 18.51
CA THR A 487 -25.25 -3.69 18.58
C THR A 487 -25.67 -3.34 20.01
N GLU A 488 -25.36 -4.16 21.01
CA GLU A 488 -25.55 -3.79 22.43
C GLU A 488 -24.54 -2.72 22.89
N SER A 489 -23.39 -2.62 22.21
CA SER A 489 -22.30 -1.70 22.55
C SER A 489 -22.02 -0.66 21.46
N LEU A 490 -22.30 -1.01 20.21
CA LEU A 490 -22.08 -0.20 19.02
C LEU A 490 -23.40 0.24 18.39
N PRO A 491 -23.43 1.38 17.69
CA PRO A 491 -24.47 1.67 16.70
C PRO A 491 -24.50 0.59 15.60
N PRO A 492 -25.60 0.46 14.83
CA PRO A 492 -25.64 -0.36 13.63
C PRO A 492 -24.48 -0.02 12.69
N TYR A 493 -23.86 -1.03 12.08
CA TYR A 493 -22.63 -0.84 11.30
C TYR A 493 -22.84 0.03 10.05
N GLU A 494 -24.03 -0.02 9.44
CA GLU A 494 -24.38 0.83 8.31
C GLU A 494 -24.28 2.32 8.66
N LEU A 495 -24.75 2.67 9.86
CA LEU A 495 -24.71 4.03 10.39
C LEU A 495 -23.31 4.39 10.88
N LEU A 496 -22.66 3.46 11.59
CA LEU A 496 -21.32 3.64 12.13
C LEU A 496 -20.31 3.91 11.01
N ASP A 497 -20.26 3.06 10.00
CA ASP A 497 -19.27 3.14 8.92
C ASP A 497 -19.45 4.43 8.10
N ALA A 498 -20.69 4.87 7.86
CA ALA A 498 -20.98 6.11 7.17
C ALA A 498 -20.49 7.35 7.95
N VAL A 499 -20.70 7.39 9.27
CA VAL A 499 -20.18 8.45 10.13
C VAL A 499 -18.66 8.40 10.23
N LEU A 500 -18.06 7.21 10.28
CA LEU A 500 -16.60 7.03 10.27
C LEU A 500 -15.97 7.55 8.98
N GLU A 501 -16.56 7.27 7.83
CA GLU A 501 -16.08 7.80 6.54
C GLU A 501 -16.06 9.33 6.55
N LEU A 502 -17.17 9.96 6.98
CA LEU A 502 -17.28 11.42 7.05
C LEU A 502 -16.29 12.02 8.04
N TYR A 503 -16.25 11.49 9.26
CA TYR A 503 -15.45 12.06 10.34
C TYR A 503 -13.94 11.78 10.19
N VAL A 504 -13.57 10.55 9.83
CA VAL A 504 -12.16 10.13 9.75
C VAL A 504 -11.58 10.41 8.38
N GLU A 505 -12.27 10.01 7.30
CA GLU A 505 -11.68 10.07 5.97
C GLU A 505 -11.82 11.47 5.36
N LYS A 506 -13.00 12.08 5.50
CA LYS A 506 -13.33 13.40 4.94
C LYS A 506 -13.08 14.58 5.88
N ASP A 507 -12.66 14.35 7.13
CA ASP A 507 -12.47 15.38 8.19
C ASP A 507 -13.70 16.28 8.41
N ALA A 508 -14.91 15.76 8.18
CA ALA A 508 -16.13 16.52 8.39
C ALA A 508 -16.34 16.82 9.89
N ARG A 509 -16.84 18.02 10.18
CA ARG A 509 -17.22 18.43 11.53
C ARG A 509 -18.53 17.76 11.95
N ALA A 510 -18.77 17.67 13.26
CA ALA A 510 -19.99 17.09 13.79
C ALA A 510 -21.25 17.75 13.20
N GLU A 511 -21.25 19.08 13.06
CA GLU A 511 -22.38 19.84 12.50
C GLU A 511 -22.62 19.50 11.03
N GLU A 512 -21.54 19.32 10.25
CA GLU A 512 -21.62 18.96 8.82
C GLU A 512 -22.18 17.55 8.63
N ILE A 513 -21.89 16.64 9.56
CA ILE A 513 -22.45 15.29 9.58
C ILE A 513 -23.93 15.36 9.97
N ILE A 514 -24.29 16.10 11.02
CA ILE A 514 -25.69 16.25 11.46
C ILE A 514 -26.56 16.88 10.35
N LEU A 515 -26.04 17.88 9.63
CA LEU A 515 -26.74 18.51 8.50
C LEU A 515 -27.01 17.54 7.34
N GLN A 516 -26.29 16.41 7.25
CA GLN A 516 -26.57 15.34 6.28
C GLN A 516 -27.72 14.41 6.72
N GLY A 517 -28.34 14.66 7.88
CA GLY A 517 -29.51 13.93 8.37
C GLY A 517 -29.21 12.86 9.41
N TYR A 518 -27.97 12.79 9.92
CA TYR A 518 -27.59 11.88 11.00
C TYR A 518 -28.04 12.43 12.37
N GLU A 519 -28.49 11.54 13.24
CA GLU A 519 -29.01 11.93 14.56
C GLU A 519 -27.88 12.50 15.47
N PRO A 520 -28.06 13.68 16.09
CA PRO A 520 -27.02 14.37 16.85
C PRO A 520 -26.36 13.56 17.96
N GLU A 521 -27.13 12.87 18.81
CA GLU A 521 -26.59 12.09 19.92
C GLU A 521 -25.76 10.90 19.41
N MET A 522 -26.17 10.29 18.30
CA MET A 522 -25.44 9.22 17.65
C MET A 522 -24.10 9.69 17.08
N VAL A 523 -24.09 10.81 16.34
CA VAL A 523 -22.86 11.39 15.80
C VAL A 523 -21.88 11.70 16.93
N LYS A 524 -22.37 12.37 17.99
CA LYS A 524 -21.58 12.68 19.19
C LYS A 524 -21.01 11.42 19.83
N ARG A 525 -21.83 10.38 20.03
CA ARG A 525 -21.40 9.10 20.60
C ARG A 525 -20.30 8.44 19.76
N ILE A 526 -20.44 8.39 18.45
CA ILE A 526 -19.44 7.77 17.56
C ILE A 526 -18.12 8.52 17.61
N ILE A 527 -18.15 9.85 17.49
CA ILE A 527 -16.95 10.70 17.58
C ILE A 527 -16.24 10.50 18.92
N ASP A 528 -16.99 10.50 20.03
CA ASP A 528 -16.44 10.26 21.37
C ASP A 528 -15.78 8.88 21.49
N MET A 529 -16.38 7.86 20.89
CA MET A 529 -15.80 6.51 20.83
C MET A 529 -14.51 6.51 20.01
N VAL A 530 -14.44 7.22 18.90
CA VAL A 530 -13.22 7.34 18.09
C VAL A 530 -12.12 8.01 18.91
N ASP A 531 -12.37 9.17 19.50
CA ASP A 531 -11.32 9.97 20.13
C ASP A 531 -10.79 9.33 21.43
N ARG A 532 -11.65 8.69 22.24
CA ARG A 532 -11.22 8.04 23.49
C ARG A 532 -10.39 6.78 23.28
N ASN A 533 -10.42 6.19 22.08
CA ASN A 533 -9.73 4.91 21.80
C ASN A 533 -8.41 5.06 21.04
N GLU A 534 -7.84 6.27 20.98
CA GLU A 534 -6.53 6.51 20.36
C GLU A 534 -5.41 5.64 20.98
N TYR A 535 -5.42 5.45 22.31
CA TYR A 535 -4.42 4.64 23.00
C TYR A 535 -4.41 3.17 22.57
N LYS A 536 -5.56 2.63 22.15
CA LYS A 536 -5.63 1.26 21.61
C LYS A 536 -5.03 1.22 20.21
N ARG A 537 -5.46 2.12 19.32
CA ARG A 537 -5.00 2.14 17.92
C ARG A 537 -3.50 2.34 17.78
N ARG A 538 -2.87 3.11 18.69
CA ARG A 538 -1.41 3.29 18.74
C ARG A 538 -0.63 1.99 19.02
N GLN A 539 -1.30 0.93 19.46
CA GLN A 539 -0.72 -0.39 19.73
C GLN A 539 -1.23 -1.46 18.76
N ALA A 540 -2.04 -1.08 17.75
CA ALA A 540 -2.50 -2.01 16.74
C ALA A 540 -1.33 -2.42 15.81
N PRO A 541 -1.33 -3.66 15.28
CA PRO A 541 -0.34 -4.06 14.29
C PRO A 541 -0.39 -3.15 13.04
N PRO A 542 0.70 -3.11 12.24
CA PRO A 542 0.60 -2.59 10.88
C PRO A 542 -0.39 -3.43 10.07
N GLY A 543 -1.03 -2.82 9.08
CA GLY A 543 -2.04 -3.48 8.26
C GLY A 543 -2.25 -2.76 6.95
N VAL A 544 -2.90 -3.43 6.00
CA VAL A 544 -3.08 -2.90 4.64
C VAL A 544 -4.00 -1.68 4.66
N LYS A 545 -3.49 -0.54 4.17
CA LYS A 545 -4.26 0.68 3.91
C LYS A 545 -4.97 0.59 2.57
N ILE A 546 -6.28 0.83 2.57
CA ILE A 546 -7.12 0.82 1.35
C ILE A 546 -7.96 2.09 1.19
N THR A 547 -8.07 2.93 2.23
CA THR A 547 -8.86 4.17 2.22
C THR A 547 -7.95 5.39 2.05
N PRO A 548 -8.48 6.57 1.69
CA PRO A 548 -7.66 7.79 1.60
C PRO A 548 -6.97 8.15 2.92
N LYS A 549 -7.65 7.97 4.06
CA LYS A 549 -7.11 8.24 5.41
C LYS A 549 -7.28 7.03 6.35
N ALA A 550 -6.17 6.42 6.73
CA ALA A 550 -6.13 5.33 7.70
C ALA A 550 -5.76 5.80 9.11
N PHE A 551 -6.02 4.97 10.11
CA PHE A 551 -5.50 5.19 11.47
C PHE A 551 -4.03 4.82 11.54
N GLY A 552 -3.16 5.81 11.74
CA GLY A 552 -1.71 5.65 11.70
C GLY A 552 -1.02 6.91 11.19
N ARG A 553 -0.16 6.76 10.19
CA ARG A 553 0.64 7.88 9.66
C ARG A 553 -0.18 9.03 9.10
N ASP A 554 -1.34 8.74 8.48
CA ASP A 554 -2.22 9.76 7.91
C ASP A 554 -2.97 10.59 8.96
N ARG A 555 -3.26 10.01 10.14
CA ARG A 555 -4.04 10.65 11.21
C ARG A 555 -3.32 10.52 12.54
N ARG A 556 -2.61 11.57 12.95
CA ARG A 556 -1.78 11.62 14.16
C ARG A 556 -2.48 12.40 15.27
N MET A 557 -3.25 11.71 16.12
CA MET A 557 -3.95 12.35 17.25
C MET A 557 -3.26 12.13 18.59
N PRO A 558 -3.35 13.08 19.55
CA PRO A 558 -2.84 12.88 20.90
C PRO A 558 -3.67 11.85 21.67
N ILE A 559 -3.02 10.99 22.46
CA ILE A 559 -3.68 10.10 23.41
C ILE A 559 -4.27 10.92 24.57
N THR A 560 -3.45 11.77 25.19
CA THR A 560 -3.89 12.67 26.26
C THR A 560 -4.59 13.86 25.63
N ASN A 561 -5.91 13.75 25.45
CA ASN A 561 -6.73 14.76 24.79
C ASN A 561 -8.00 15.08 25.60
N ARG A 562 -8.24 16.36 25.88
CA ARG A 562 -9.48 16.87 26.50
C ARG A 562 -10.31 17.71 25.55
N TYR A 563 -9.90 17.89 24.30
CA TYR A 563 -10.71 18.55 23.30
C TYR A 563 -11.97 17.70 23.04
N ARG A 564 -13.14 18.36 23.06
CA ARG A 564 -14.45 17.77 22.79
C ARG A 564 -15.11 18.62 21.72
N THR A 565 -15.46 18.02 20.60
CA THR A 565 -16.07 18.70 19.43
C THR A 565 -17.58 18.84 19.54
N THR A 566 -18.16 18.60 20.72
CA THR A 566 -19.59 18.34 20.89
C THR A 566 -20.18 19.03 22.13
N GLU A 567 -19.52 20.07 22.64
CA GLU A 567 -20.06 21.00 23.64
C GLU A 567 -20.56 22.27 22.98
#